data_AF-A0A7S1DX98-F1
#
_entry.id   AF-A0A7S1DX98-F1
#
_cell.length_a   1.000
_cell.length_b   1.000
_cell.length_c   1.000
_cell.angle_alpha   90.00
_cell.angle_beta   90.00
_cell.angle_gamma   90.00
#
_symmetry.space_group_name_H-M   'P 1'
#
loop_
_entity.id
_entity.type
_entity.pdbx_description
1 polymer ?
#
loop_
_entity_poly.entity_id
_entity_poly.type
_entity_poly.pdbx_seq_one_letter_code
_entity_poly.pdbx_strand_id
1 'polypeptide(L)'
;GVKGHVNVMSPGTTPCFECILPLFPPQVNFPMCTLADVPRTPAHCVEWSKQLEWDRARPFGDVPLDCDDAEHMQWLFKTSEKRAKEHGIEGVTLKFTQGVAKRIIPAIAATNAVVAAACANEVFKLATGAARHMQIETGGHYMMYVGSEGVYTDTMSHDRDPECPVCQRKAVNVKASREMLLQDFIAVLKNDARLRIKDPALSAPGPTGMKVLYNPLVSALRAMSEGNLSRPLGELLAGLDAGFELTMDDPTLATQKQISVTFTD
;
A
#
# COMPACT_ATOMS: atom_id res chain seq x y z
N GLY A 1 4.19 -10.34 -16.96
CA GLY A 1 3.86 -11.74 -17.32
C GLY A 1 3.22 -11.71 -18.69
N VAL A 2 2.16 -12.50 -18.92
CA VAL A 2 1.31 -12.44 -20.13
C VAL A 2 0.03 -11.62 -19.95
N LYS A 3 -0.12 -10.97 -18.79
CA LYS A 3 -1.25 -10.11 -18.45
C LYS A 3 -0.77 -8.67 -18.32
N GLY A 4 -1.59 -7.72 -18.72
CA GLY A 4 -1.34 -6.29 -18.61
C GLY A 4 -2.65 -5.51 -18.53
N HIS A 5 -2.57 -4.25 -18.15
CA HIS A 5 -3.72 -3.36 -18.20
C HIS A 5 -3.29 -1.92 -18.48
N VAL A 6 -4.21 -1.13 -19.01
CA VAL A 6 -4.03 0.30 -19.29
C VAL A 6 -5.20 1.06 -18.71
N ASN A 7 -4.90 2.16 -18.01
CA ASN A 7 -5.89 3.04 -17.39
C ASN A 7 -5.61 4.47 -17.79
N VAL A 8 -6.65 5.20 -18.20
CA VAL A 8 -6.55 6.64 -18.48
C VAL A 8 -7.20 7.40 -17.34
N MET A 9 -6.40 8.11 -16.55
CA MET A 9 -6.88 8.83 -15.36
C MET A 9 -6.85 10.35 -15.57
N SER A 10 -8.00 11.00 -15.36
CA SER A 10 -8.15 12.45 -15.30
C SER A 10 -8.51 12.85 -13.86
N PRO A 11 -7.57 13.48 -13.12
CA PRO A 11 -7.78 13.87 -11.73
C PRO A 11 -9.05 14.70 -11.53
N GLY A 12 -9.91 14.28 -10.59
CA GLY A 12 -11.14 14.99 -10.25
C GLY A 12 -12.35 14.66 -11.13
N THR A 13 -12.16 13.93 -12.24
CA THR A 13 -13.24 13.51 -13.14
C THR A 13 -13.40 11.99 -13.13
N THR A 14 -12.34 11.23 -13.41
CA THR A 14 -12.37 9.75 -13.43
C THR A 14 -11.91 9.16 -12.07
N PRO A 15 -12.15 7.87 -11.78
CA PRO A 15 -11.49 7.19 -10.67
C PRO A 15 -9.97 7.40 -10.71
N CYS A 16 -9.38 7.68 -9.55
CA CYS A 16 -7.93 7.66 -9.39
C CYS A 16 -7.44 6.24 -9.09
N PHE A 17 -6.12 6.07 -8.95
CA PHE A 17 -5.52 4.80 -8.59
C PHE A 17 -6.10 4.20 -7.30
N GLU A 18 -6.41 5.03 -6.29
CA GLU A 18 -7.00 4.56 -5.04
C GLU A 18 -8.39 3.92 -5.21
N CYS A 19 -9.23 4.45 -6.12
CA CYS A 19 -10.56 3.89 -6.42
C CYS A 19 -10.47 2.47 -6.99
N ILE A 20 -9.42 2.18 -7.75
CA ILE A 20 -9.22 0.87 -8.39
C ILE A 20 -8.28 -0.05 -7.60
N LEU A 21 -7.71 0.42 -6.49
CA LEU A 21 -6.77 -0.33 -5.68
C LEU A 21 -7.34 -1.66 -5.16
N PRO A 22 -8.64 -1.79 -4.81
CA PRO A 22 -9.24 -3.08 -4.45
C PRO A 22 -9.20 -4.15 -5.54
N LEU A 23 -9.01 -3.77 -6.81
CA LEU A 23 -8.90 -4.71 -7.94
C LEU A 23 -7.52 -5.39 -8.01
N PHE A 24 -6.51 -4.81 -7.36
CA PHE A 24 -5.19 -5.39 -7.33
C PHE A 24 -5.17 -6.61 -6.39
N PRO A 25 -4.51 -7.70 -6.79
CA PRO A 25 -4.40 -8.87 -5.93
C PRO A 25 -3.69 -8.50 -4.62
N PRO A 26 -4.14 -9.02 -3.47
CA PRO A 26 -3.48 -8.76 -2.20
C PRO A 26 -2.03 -9.25 -2.25
N GLN A 27 -1.15 -8.52 -1.57
CA GLN A 27 0.24 -8.95 -1.45
C GLN A 27 0.32 -10.25 -0.64
N VAL A 28 1.05 -11.23 -1.16
CA VAL A 28 1.30 -12.47 -0.43
C VAL A 28 2.26 -12.17 0.71
N ASN A 29 1.74 -12.23 1.94
CA ASN A 29 2.50 -12.13 3.18
C ASN A 29 2.30 -13.42 3.98
N PHE A 30 3.40 -14.03 4.41
CA PHE A 30 3.37 -15.25 5.20
C PHE A 30 3.30 -14.90 6.69
N PRO A 31 2.40 -15.52 7.47
CA PRO A 31 2.33 -15.30 8.92
C PRO A 31 3.62 -15.74 9.62
N MET A 32 4.09 -14.95 10.59
CA MET A 32 5.34 -15.24 11.32
C MET A 32 5.34 -16.59 12.03
N CYS A 33 4.22 -17.01 12.64
CA CYS A 33 4.09 -18.32 13.28
C CYS A 33 4.30 -19.48 12.29
N THR A 34 3.85 -19.33 11.04
CA THR A 34 4.06 -20.33 9.98
C THR A 34 5.51 -20.36 9.52
N LEU A 35 6.16 -19.20 9.46
CA LEU A 35 7.57 -19.11 9.11
C LEU A 35 8.47 -19.66 10.20
N ALA A 36 8.13 -19.45 11.48
CA ALA A 36 8.93 -19.91 12.61
C ALA A 36 8.80 -21.42 12.84
N ASP A 37 7.56 -21.92 12.98
CA ASP A 37 7.32 -23.25 13.57
C ASP A 37 6.91 -24.32 12.56
N VAL A 38 6.03 -24.00 11.59
CA VAL A 38 5.41 -25.01 10.72
C VAL A 38 5.45 -24.59 9.25
N PRO A 39 6.63 -24.65 8.58
CA PRO A 39 6.72 -24.41 7.15
C PRO A 39 5.97 -25.52 6.39
N ARG A 40 5.28 -25.15 5.30
CA ARG A 40 4.45 -26.06 4.48
C ARG A 40 4.80 -26.03 3.00
N THR A 41 5.42 -24.95 2.56
CA THR A 41 5.80 -24.72 1.16
C THR A 41 7.27 -24.32 1.09
N PRO A 42 7.97 -24.58 -0.03
CA PRO A 42 9.37 -24.16 -0.17
C PRO A 42 9.53 -22.64 -0.04
N ALA A 43 8.50 -21.85 -0.38
CA ALA A 43 8.51 -20.40 -0.18
C ALA A 43 8.63 -20.00 1.30
N HIS A 44 8.01 -20.75 2.22
CA HIS A 44 8.14 -20.51 3.65
C HIS A 44 9.58 -20.71 4.14
N CYS A 45 10.30 -21.70 3.60
CA CYS A 45 11.69 -21.96 3.97
C CYS A 45 12.62 -20.83 3.51
N VAL A 46 12.37 -20.27 2.32
CA VAL A 46 13.12 -19.13 1.80
C VAL A 46 12.82 -17.87 2.59
N GLU A 47 11.55 -17.58 2.85
CA GLU A 47 11.17 -16.38 3.60
C GLU A 47 11.65 -16.44 5.06
N TRP A 48 11.64 -17.63 5.68
CA TRP A 48 12.25 -17.82 7.00
C TRP A 48 13.75 -17.52 6.98
N SER A 49 14.47 -18.04 5.98
CA SER A 49 15.92 -17.83 5.88
C SER A 49 16.25 -16.35 5.71
N LYS A 50 15.40 -15.62 4.98
CA LYS A 50 15.51 -14.19 4.72
C LYS A 50 15.14 -13.32 5.92
N GLN A 51 14.01 -13.58 6.57
CA GLN A 51 13.45 -12.69 7.61
C GLN A 51 13.89 -13.03 9.04
N LEU A 52 14.24 -14.29 9.31
CA LEU A 52 14.61 -14.72 10.66
C LEU A 52 16.07 -15.18 10.73
N GLU A 53 16.46 -16.08 9.84
CA GLU A 53 17.77 -16.73 9.97
C GLU A 53 18.93 -15.81 9.63
N TRP A 54 18.76 -14.90 8.66
CA TRP A 54 19.79 -13.94 8.28
C TRP A 54 20.25 -13.11 9.49
N ASP A 55 19.29 -12.51 10.21
CA ASP A 55 19.56 -11.66 11.38
C ASP A 55 20.07 -12.46 12.58
N ARG A 56 19.66 -13.73 12.71
CA ARG A 56 20.10 -14.63 13.78
C ARG A 56 21.52 -15.15 13.58
N ALA A 57 21.82 -15.66 12.39
CA ALA A 57 23.08 -16.32 12.08
C ALA A 57 24.19 -15.32 11.72
N ARG A 58 23.83 -14.11 11.28
CA ARG A 58 24.76 -13.04 10.85
C ARG A 58 25.91 -13.58 9.99
N PRO A 59 25.62 -14.29 8.89
CA PRO A 59 26.61 -15.06 8.14
C PRO A 59 27.75 -14.22 7.56
N PHE A 60 27.51 -12.94 7.31
CA PHE A 60 28.49 -11.97 6.79
C PHE A 60 28.71 -10.81 7.77
N GLY A 61 28.50 -11.01 9.06
CA GLY A 61 28.57 -9.95 10.08
C GLY A 61 27.29 -9.10 10.15
N ASP A 62 27.43 -7.82 10.49
CA ASP A 62 26.30 -6.87 10.64
C ASP A 62 25.87 -6.24 9.30
N VAL A 63 26.00 -7.02 8.22
CA VAL A 63 25.67 -6.59 6.85
C VAL A 63 24.21 -6.95 6.54
N PRO A 64 23.38 -6.01 6.08
CA PRO A 64 22.02 -6.32 5.67
C PRO A 64 22.01 -7.24 4.45
N LEU A 65 20.96 -8.06 4.34
CA LEU A 65 20.81 -8.96 3.20
C LEU A 65 20.69 -8.16 1.90
N ASP A 66 21.72 -8.27 1.06
CA ASP A 66 21.65 -7.89 -0.35
C ASP A 66 21.16 -9.08 -1.19
N CYS A 67 20.02 -8.94 -1.86
CA CYS A 67 19.48 -9.98 -2.73
C CYS A 67 20.15 -10.01 -4.12
N ASP A 68 20.88 -8.96 -4.50
CA ASP A 68 21.61 -8.89 -5.76
C ASP A 68 23.03 -9.50 -5.68
N ASP A 69 23.56 -9.66 -4.47
CA ASP A 69 24.83 -10.34 -4.21
C ASP A 69 24.72 -11.86 -4.37
N ALA A 70 25.67 -12.45 -5.10
CA ALA A 70 25.68 -13.88 -5.40
C ALA A 70 25.99 -14.77 -4.18
N GLU A 71 26.87 -14.34 -3.27
CA GLU A 71 27.24 -15.06 -2.05
C GLU A 71 26.09 -15.07 -1.06
N HIS A 72 25.43 -13.92 -0.88
CA HIS A 72 24.23 -13.80 -0.05
C HIS A 72 23.11 -14.71 -0.53
N MET A 73 22.85 -14.72 -1.85
CA MET A 73 21.83 -15.59 -2.44
C MET A 73 22.18 -17.08 -2.34
N GLN A 74 23.46 -17.44 -2.45
CA GLN A 74 23.92 -18.82 -2.23
C GLN A 74 23.74 -19.25 -0.78
N TRP A 75 24.03 -18.36 0.18
CA TRP A 75 23.78 -18.63 1.58
C TRP A 75 22.30 -18.88 1.85
N LEU A 76 21.43 -17.99 1.36
CA LEU A 76 19.98 -18.15 1.48
C LEU A 76 19.49 -19.47 0.91
N PHE A 77 19.99 -19.86 -0.28
CA PHE A 77 19.63 -21.13 -0.90
C PHE A 77 20.03 -22.33 -0.03
N LYS A 78 21.28 -22.40 0.44
CA LYS A 78 21.78 -23.51 1.27
C LYS A 78 21.01 -23.61 2.60
N THR A 79 20.77 -22.48 3.25
CA THR A 79 20.01 -22.42 4.51
C THR A 79 18.56 -22.85 4.31
N SER A 80 17.93 -22.40 3.22
CA SER A 80 16.56 -22.79 2.86
C SER A 80 16.45 -24.28 2.53
N GLU A 81 17.43 -24.83 1.81
CA GLU A 81 17.48 -26.25 1.45
C GLU A 81 17.61 -27.13 2.70
N LYS A 82 18.47 -26.74 3.65
CA LYS A 82 18.63 -27.45 4.92
C LYS A 82 17.30 -27.51 5.68
N ARG A 83 16.63 -26.36 5.86
CA ARG A 83 15.32 -26.31 6.54
C ARG A 83 14.25 -27.11 5.81
N ALA A 84 14.25 -27.06 4.48
CA ALA A 84 13.29 -27.82 3.68
C ALA A 84 13.49 -29.33 3.86
N LYS A 85 14.74 -29.82 3.89
CA LYS A 85 15.08 -31.22 4.19
C LYS A 85 14.62 -31.65 5.58
N GLU A 86 14.79 -30.79 6.59
CA GLU A 86 14.33 -31.05 7.97
C GLU A 86 12.80 -31.26 8.06
N HIS A 87 12.03 -30.62 7.19
CA HIS A 87 10.57 -30.68 7.18
C HIS A 87 10.00 -31.55 6.05
N GLY A 88 10.84 -32.26 5.30
CA GLY A 88 10.41 -33.09 4.17
C GLY A 88 9.77 -32.30 3.01
N ILE A 89 10.17 -31.04 2.82
CA ILE A 89 9.65 -30.16 1.76
C ILE A 89 10.62 -30.20 0.57
N GLU A 90 10.10 -30.50 -0.62
CA GLU A 90 10.85 -30.51 -1.86
C GLU A 90 10.65 -29.21 -2.68
N GLY A 91 11.49 -29.00 -3.70
CA GLY A 91 11.33 -27.91 -4.67
C GLY A 91 12.12 -26.63 -4.39
N VAL A 92 12.98 -26.61 -3.37
CA VAL A 92 13.93 -25.49 -3.16
C VAL A 92 15.05 -25.57 -4.19
N THR A 93 15.11 -24.60 -5.10
CA THR A 93 16.19 -24.45 -6.10
C THR A 93 16.73 -23.03 -6.05
N LEU A 94 17.96 -22.79 -6.50
CA LEU A 94 18.54 -21.44 -6.51
C LEU A 94 17.66 -20.43 -7.26
N LYS A 95 17.12 -20.83 -8.43
CA LYS A 95 16.19 -20.00 -9.22
C LYS A 95 14.90 -19.70 -8.45
N PHE A 96 14.36 -20.68 -7.72
CA PHE A 96 13.19 -20.48 -6.88
C PHE A 96 13.49 -19.55 -5.69
N THR A 97 14.62 -19.73 -5.01
CA THR A 97 15.08 -18.85 -3.92
C THR A 97 15.24 -17.41 -4.41
N GLN A 98 15.86 -17.18 -5.57
CA GLN A 98 15.93 -15.86 -6.20
C GLN A 98 14.54 -15.28 -6.49
N GLY A 99 13.64 -16.09 -7.04
CA GLY A 99 12.26 -15.70 -7.33
C GLY A 99 11.53 -15.20 -6.10
N VAL A 100 11.62 -15.94 -4.99
CA VAL A 100 10.97 -15.59 -3.71
C VAL A 100 11.66 -14.40 -3.05
N ALA A 101 12.99 -14.43 -2.91
CA ALA A 101 13.76 -13.40 -2.20
C ALA A 101 13.61 -12.02 -2.84
N LYS A 102 13.70 -11.93 -4.17
CA LYS A 102 13.53 -10.68 -4.93
C LYS A 102 12.07 -10.37 -5.30
N ARG A 103 11.11 -11.23 -4.94
CA ARG A 103 9.71 -11.13 -5.37
C ARG A 103 9.59 -10.91 -6.89
N ILE A 104 10.33 -11.71 -7.68
CA ILE A 104 10.45 -11.52 -9.14
C ILE A 104 9.09 -11.69 -9.81
N ILE A 105 8.65 -10.67 -10.55
CA ILE A 105 7.50 -10.73 -11.45
C ILE A 105 8.01 -11.09 -12.86
N PRO A 106 7.59 -12.21 -13.47
CA PRO A 106 8.01 -12.55 -14.82
C PRO A 106 7.66 -11.45 -15.82
N ALA A 107 8.61 -11.00 -16.64
CA ALA A 107 8.42 -9.94 -17.63
C ALA A 107 8.65 -10.47 -19.05
N ILE A 108 7.82 -10.05 -20.00
CA ILE A 108 7.89 -10.46 -21.42
C ILE A 108 7.79 -9.21 -22.28
N ALA A 109 8.72 -9.06 -23.22
CA ALA A 109 8.79 -7.89 -24.10
C ALA A 109 7.49 -7.63 -24.88
N ALA A 110 6.84 -8.68 -25.40
CA ALA A 110 5.59 -8.56 -26.15
C ALA A 110 4.46 -7.94 -25.32
N THR A 111 4.31 -8.32 -24.05
CA THR A 111 3.26 -7.74 -23.17
C THR A 111 3.56 -6.27 -22.86
N ASN A 112 4.83 -5.92 -22.63
CA ASN A 112 5.22 -4.52 -22.44
C ASN A 112 4.96 -3.69 -23.69
N ALA A 113 5.21 -4.24 -24.89
CA ALA A 113 4.93 -3.57 -26.15
C ALA A 113 3.43 -3.30 -26.35
N VAL A 114 2.56 -4.29 -26.07
CA VAL A 114 1.09 -4.12 -26.17
C VAL A 114 0.59 -3.03 -25.22
N VAL A 115 1.01 -3.09 -23.95
CA VAL A 115 0.60 -2.10 -22.92
C VAL A 115 1.13 -0.71 -23.28
N ALA A 116 2.39 -0.60 -23.67
CA ALA A 116 2.99 0.68 -24.06
C ALA A 116 2.34 1.28 -25.31
N ALA A 117 2.02 0.46 -26.31
CA ALA A 117 1.32 0.90 -27.52
C ALA A 117 -0.07 1.45 -27.20
N ALA A 118 -0.83 0.77 -26.34
CA ALA A 118 -2.13 1.25 -25.89
C ALA A 118 -2.01 2.57 -25.09
N CYS A 119 -1.05 2.69 -24.17
CA CYS A 119 -0.78 3.94 -23.47
C CYS A 119 -0.44 5.10 -24.42
N ALA A 120 0.49 4.87 -25.37
CA ALA A 120 0.91 5.89 -26.33
C ALA A 120 -0.24 6.33 -27.25
N ASN A 121 -1.10 5.40 -27.66
CA ASN A 121 -2.28 5.70 -28.46
C ASN A 121 -3.25 6.61 -27.71
N GLU A 122 -3.50 6.37 -26.42
CA GLU A 122 -4.37 7.24 -25.62
C GLU A 122 -3.78 8.63 -25.40
N VAL A 123 -2.47 8.71 -25.16
CA VAL A 123 -1.77 10.00 -25.07
C VAL A 123 -1.92 10.78 -26.38
N PHE A 124 -1.77 10.12 -27.53
CA PHE A 124 -1.95 10.74 -28.84
C PHE A 124 -3.38 11.26 -29.04
N LYS A 125 -4.40 10.47 -28.69
CA LYS A 125 -5.82 10.89 -28.76
C LYS A 125 -6.10 12.10 -27.87
N LEU A 126 -5.59 12.08 -26.63
CA LEU A 126 -5.75 13.18 -25.68
C LEU A 126 -5.07 14.46 -26.16
N ALA A 127 -3.87 14.38 -26.72
CA ALA A 127 -3.11 15.55 -27.16
C ALA A 127 -3.66 16.19 -28.45
N THR A 128 -4.18 15.37 -29.38
CA THR A 128 -4.58 15.84 -30.71
C THR A 128 -6.08 16.03 -30.88
N GLY A 129 -6.90 15.39 -30.04
CA GLY A 129 -8.34 15.31 -30.26
C GLY A 129 -8.72 14.51 -31.51
N ALA A 130 -7.79 13.75 -32.11
CA ALA A 130 -8.02 13.03 -33.37
C ALA A 130 -9.09 11.94 -33.27
N ALA A 131 -9.31 11.37 -32.08
CA ALA A 131 -10.37 10.42 -31.79
C ALA A 131 -10.82 10.54 -30.33
N ARG A 132 -11.98 9.96 -30.00
CA ARG A 132 -12.39 9.84 -28.59
C ARG A 132 -11.40 8.93 -27.87
N HIS A 133 -10.80 9.47 -26.82
CA HIS A 133 -9.97 8.73 -25.89
C HIS A 133 -10.85 7.80 -25.06
N MET A 134 -10.22 6.83 -24.39
CA MET A 134 -10.94 5.84 -23.59
C MET A 134 -11.77 6.46 -22.47
N GLN A 135 -11.68 7.74 -22.10
CA GLN A 135 -12.60 8.34 -21.12
C GLN A 135 -13.88 8.84 -21.79
N ILE A 136 -14.98 8.06 -21.72
CA ILE A 136 -16.30 8.58 -22.08
C ILE A 136 -17.23 8.57 -20.86
N GLU A 137 -17.67 9.80 -20.56
CA GLU A 137 -18.88 10.29 -19.88
C GLU A 137 -19.12 10.04 -18.38
N THR A 138 -18.43 9.16 -17.66
CA THR A 138 -18.41 9.17 -16.16
C THR A 138 -17.53 8.09 -15.54
N GLY A 139 -17.22 7.03 -16.27
CA GLY A 139 -16.33 5.95 -15.81
C GLY A 139 -14.90 6.13 -16.31
N GLY A 140 -13.92 5.77 -15.48
CA GLY A 140 -12.54 5.59 -15.93
C GLY A 140 -12.45 4.25 -16.64
N HIS A 141 -12.07 4.24 -17.91
CA HIS A 141 -12.05 3.00 -18.69
C HIS A 141 -10.71 2.29 -18.50
N TYR A 142 -10.83 1.04 -18.06
CA TYR A 142 -9.77 0.08 -17.79
C TYR A 142 -9.73 -0.90 -18.94
N MET A 143 -8.62 -0.93 -19.67
CA MET A 143 -8.36 -1.95 -20.68
C MET A 143 -7.53 -3.06 -20.05
N MET A 144 -8.02 -4.29 -20.08
CA MET A 144 -7.27 -5.48 -19.71
C MET A 144 -6.71 -6.16 -20.97
N TYR A 145 -5.52 -6.75 -20.85
CA TYR A 145 -4.94 -7.63 -21.85
C TYR A 145 -4.55 -8.96 -21.19
N VAL A 146 -4.95 -10.07 -21.81
CA VAL A 146 -4.59 -11.42 -21.40
C VAL A 146 -4.12 -12.21 -22.63
N GLY A 147 -2.84 -12.59 -22.62
CA GLY A 147 -2.17 -13.31 -23.70
C GLY A 147 -1.90 -14.80 -23.41
N SER A 148 -2.62 -15.43 -22.49
CA SER A 148 -2.39 -16.83 -22.11
C SER A 148 -2.99 -17.84 -23.09
N GLU A 149 -4.20 -17.55 -23.60
CA GLU A 149 -4.95 -18.41 -24.53
C GLU A 149 -5.42 -17.57 -25.73
N GLY A 150 -4.49 -17.23 -26.62
CA GLY A 150 -4.72 -16.26 -27.69
C GLY A 150 -4.64 -14.81 -27.21
N VAL A 151 -5.31 -13.90 -27.91
CA VAL A 151 -5.33 -12.47 -27.59
C VAL A 151 -6.72 -12.11 -27.09
N TYR A 152 -6.84 -11.87 -25.79
CA TYR A 152 -8.05 -11.34 -25.19
C TYR A 152 -7.81 -9.93 -24.67
N THR A 153 -8.69 -9.01 -25.06
CA THR A 153 -8.72 -7.65 -24.54
C THR A 153 -10.15 -7.29 -24.19
N ASP A 154 -10.33 -6.68 -23.02
CA ASP A 154 -11.63 -6.21 -22.56
C ASP A 154 -11.50 -4.81 -21.99
N THR A 155 -12.51 -3.99 -22.24
CA THR A 155 -12.54 -2.59 -21.79
C THR A 155 -13.76 -2.39 -20.92
N MET A 156 -13.50 -2.11 -19.63
CA MET A 156 -14.53 -1.98 -18.60
C MET A 156 -14.44 -0.60 -17.95
N SER A 157 -15.59 0.01 -17.67
CA SER A 157 -15.67 1.26 -16.94
C SER A 157 -15.65 1.01 -15.42
N HIS A 158 -14.81 1.75 -14.71
CA HIS A 158 -14.83 1.82 -13.26
C HIS A 158 -15.41 3.16 -12.84
N ASP A 159 -16.36 3.11 -11.91
CA ASP A 159 -16.91 4.32 -11.33
C ASP A 159 -15.97 4.86 -10.25
N ARG A 160 -16.03 6.18 -10.08
CA ARG A 160 -15.33 6.85 -8.99
C ARG A 160 -16.03 6.52 -7.68
N ASP A 161 -15.25 6.05 -6.71
CA ASP A 161 -15.77 5.81 -5.37
C ASP A 161 -16.20 7.16 -4.72
N PRO A 162 -17.45 7.29 -4.26
CA PRO A 162 -17.96 8.49 -3.60
C PRO A 162 -17.24 8.83 -2.29
N GLU A 163 -16.62 7.85 -1.64
CA GLU A 163 -15.86 8.01 -0.39
C GLU A 163 -14.34 7.99 -0.60
N CYS A 164 -13.86 7.93 -1.85
CA CYS A 164 -12.43 7.83 -2.11
C CYS A 164 -11.65 9.01 -1.52
N PRO A 165 -10.70 8.77 -0.62
CA PRO A 165 -10.05 9.83 0.15
C PRO A 165 -9.01 10.64 -0.66
N VAL A 166 -8.75 10.27 -1.93
CA VAL A 166 -7.77 10.93 -2.80
C VAL A 166 -8.46 11.83 -3.85
N CYS A 167 -9.29 11.25 -4.73
CA CYS A 167 -9.94 12.05 -5.79
C CYS A 167 -11.20 12.81 -5.32
N GLN A 168 -11.82 12.43 -4.20
CA GLN A 168 -12.83 13.24 -3.54
C GLN A 168 -12.12 14.23 -2.61
N ARG A 169 -12.30 15.53 -2.83
CA ARG A 169 -11.85 16.57 -1.88
C ARG A 169 -12.76 16.65 -0.64
N LYS A 170 -13.63 15.68 -0.42
CA LYS A 170 -14.52 15.65 0.75
C LYS A 170 -13.75 15.08 1.92
N ALA A 171 -13.86 15.72 3.07
CA ALA A 171 -13.30 15.20 4.30
C ALA A 171 -13.90 13.82 4.60
N VAL A 172 -13.04 12.86 4.98
CA VAL A 172 -13.51 11.53 5.37
C VAL A 172 -14.20 11.63 6.72
N ASN A 173 -15.46 11.23 6.79
CA ASN A 173 -16.23 11.26 8.03
C ASN A 173 -15.83 10.06 8.90
N VAL A 174 -15.30 10.33 10.10
CA VAL A 174 -14.95 9.33 11.11
C VAL A 174 -15.77 9.59 12.35
N LYS A 175 -16.45 8.55 12.85
CA LYS A 175 -17.21 8.60 14.10
C LYS A 175 -16.30 8.29 15.27
N ALA A 176 -16.31 9.12 16.29
CA ALA A 176 -15.53 8.92 17.51
C ALA A 176 -16.34 9.38 18.74
N SER A 177 -15.98 8.86 19.92
CA SER A 177 -16.50 9.37 21.19
C SER A 177 -15.54 10.43 21.76
N ARG A 178 -16.06 11.40 22.51
CA ARG A 178 -15.30 12.46 23.19
C ARG A 178 -14.37 11.89 24.25
N GLU A 179 -14.72 10.77 24.86
CA GLU A 179 -13.93 10.08 25.89
C GLU A 179 -12.82 9.21 25.31
N MET A 180 -12.86 8.92 24.01
CA MET A 180 -11.87 8.07 23.34
C MET A 180 -10.48 8.74 23.41
N LEU A 181 -9.47 7.95 23.79
CA LEU A 181 -8.09 8.40 23.84
C LEU A 181 -7.55 8.65 22.42
N LEU A 182 -6.61 9.59 22.28
CA LEU A 182 -5.98 9.86 20.98
C LEU A 182 -5.29 8.61 20.40
N GLN A 183 -4.69 7.77 21.25
CA GLN A 183 -4.08 6.51 20.83
C GLN A 183 -5.10 5.55 20.20
N ASP A 184 -6.28 5.41 20.81
CA ASP A 184 -7.34 4.54 20.31
C ASP A 184 -7.93 5.08 19.01
N PHE A 185 -8.06 6.41 18.90
CA PHE A 185 -8.48 7.07 17.67
C PHE A 185 -7.49 6.84 16.52
N ILE A 186 -6.18 6.95 16.78
CA ILE A 186 -5.15 6.61 15.79
C ILE A 186 -5.26 5.14 15.39
N ALA A 187 -5.53 4.22 16.32
CA ALA A 187 -5.73 2.80 15.99
C ALA A 187 -6.97 2.59 15.11
N VAL A 188 -8.08 3.31 15.37
CA VAL A 188 -9.27 3.30 14.50
C VAL A 188 -8.92 3.78 13.09
N LEU A 189 -8.17 4.88 12.96
CA LEU A 189 -7.74 5.39 11.64
C LEU A 189 -6.81 4.42 10.91
N LYS A 190 -5.88 3.76 11.63
CA LYS A 190 -5.00 2.73 11.06
C LYS A 190 -5.76 1.49 10.59
N ASN A 191 -6.86 1.15 11.28
CA ASN A 191 -7.71 0.01 10.93
C ASN A 191 -8.75 0.34 9.84
N ASP A 192 -8.99 1.62 9.54
CA ASP A 192 -9.90 2.01 8.45
C ASP A 192 -9.26 1.68 7.09
N ALA A 193 -9.78 0.64 6.45
CA ALA A 193 -9.34 0.16 5.15
C ALA A 193 -9.49 1.20 4.03
N ARG A 194 -10.27 2.27 4.24
CA ARG A 194 -10.39 3.40 3.31
C ARG A 194 -9.18 4.31 3.38
N LEU A 195 -8.57 4.50 4.55
CA LEU A 195 -7.47 5.44 4.74
C LEU A 195 -6.10 4.84 4.40
N ARG A 196 -5.91 3.53 4.64
CA ARG A 196 -4.68 2.76 4.33
C ARG A 196 -3.38 3.44 4.77
N ILE A 197 -3.42 4.06 5.93
CA ILE A 197 -2.31 4.79 6.56
C ILE A 197 -1.47 3.87 7.43
N LYS A 198 -0.18 4.21 7.61
CA LYS A 198 0.75 3.44 8.45
C LYS A 198 1.03 4.15 9.76
N ASP A 199 1.47 5.40 9.70
CA ASP A 199 1.88 6.23 10.82
C ASP A 199 1.42 7.69 10.60
N PRO A 200 0.13 7.99 10.88
CA PRO A 200 -0.44 9.30 10.60
C PRO A 200 0.02 10.36 11.59
N ALA A 201 0.38 11.53 11.07
CA ALA A 201 0.48 12.78 11.80
C ALA A 201 -0.88 13.50 11.75
N LEU A 202 -1.37 13.91 12.91
CA LEU A 202 -2.66 14.58 13.07
C LEU A 202 -2.47 16.00 13.60
N SER A 203 -3.11 16.96 12.93
CA SER A 203 -3.14 18.36 13.33
C SER A 203 -4.56 18.90 13.28
N ALA A 204 -4.95 19.67 14.30
CA ALA A 204 -6.24 20.33 14.40
C ALA A 204 -6.11 21.84 14.17
N PRO A 205 -7.14 22.52 13.65
CA PRO A 205 -7.19 23.98 13.67
C PRO A 205 -7.28 24.47 15.11
N GLY A 206 -6.40 25.40 15.49
CA GLY A 206 -6.38 26.06 16.80
C GLY A 206 -6.49 27.58 16.68
N PRO A 207 -6.70 28.30 17.81
CA PRO A 207 -6.98 29.74 17.81
C PRO A 207 -5.83 30.62 17.26
N THR A 208 -4.60 30.12 17.24
CA THR A 208 -3.40 30.86 16.77
C THR A 208 -2.65 30.14 15.64
N GLY A 209 -3.24 29.09 15.06
CA GLY A 209 -2.62 28.28 14.00
C GLY A 209 -2.96 26.79 14.11
N MET A 210 -2.26 25.95 13.35
CA MET A 210 -2.44 24.49 13.41
C MET A 210 -1.85 23.91 14.70
N LYS A 211 -2.71 23.34 15.55
CA LYS A 211 -2.32 22.61 16.77
C LYS A 211 -1.97 21.16 16.40
N VAL A 212 -0.72 20.78 16.57
CA VAL A 212 -0.27 19.40 16.35
C VAL A 212 -0.80 18.52 17.48
N LEU A 213 -1.59 17.50 17.14
CA LEU A 213 -2.10 16.51 18.10
C LEU A 213 -1.06 15.42 18.33
N TYR A 214 -0.57 14.84 17.23
CA TYR A 214 0.44 13.79 17.21
C TYR A 214 1.24 13.87 15.91
N ASN A 215 2.57 13.76 15.98
CA ASN A 215 3.41 13.71 14.78
C ASN A 215 4.56 12.71 14.97
N PRO A 216 4.51 11.52 14.32
CA PRO A 216 5.58 10.53 14.40
C PRO A 216 6.75 10.79 13.43
N LEU A 217 6.58 11.72 12.47
CA LEU A 217 7.50 11.95 11.35
C LEU A 217 8.69 12.81 11.71
N VAL A 218 8.50 13.78 12.61
CA VAL A 218 9.54 14.71 13.05
C VAL A 218 9.87 14.44 14.51
N SER A 219 11.11 14.05 14.80
CA SER A 219 11.56 13.65 16.15
C SER A 219 11.30 14.71 17.23
N ALA A 220 11.49 15.99 16.90
CA ALA A 220 11.20 17.11 17.80
C ALA A 220 9.70 17.22 18.14
N LEU A 221 8.83 17.10 17.14
CA LEU A 221 7.37 17.15 17.34
C LEU A 221 6.84 15.89 18.02
N ARG A 222 7.48 14.75 17.80
CA ARG A 222 7.16 13.48 18.46
C ARG A 222 7.34 13.59 19.98
N ALA A 223 8.49 14.05 20.45
CA ALA A 223 8.75 14.23 21.88
C ALA A 223 7.75 15.18 22.55
N MET A 224 7.31 16.22 21.82
CA MET A 224 6.33 17.18 22.32
C MET A 224 4.88 16.66 22.30
N SER A 225 4.54 15.75 21.39
CA SER A 225 3.17 15.29 21.16
C SER A 225 2.86 13.90 21.74
N GLU A 226 3.87 13.13 22.14
CA GLU A 226 3.70 11.81 22.79
C GLU A 226 2.85 11.90 24.07
N GLY A 227 2.96 13.00 24.84
CA GLY A 227 2.13 13.23 26.02
C GLY A 227 0.62 13.34 25.72
N ASN A 228 0.24 13.70 24.49
CA ASN A 228 -1.17 13.83 24.10
C ASN A 228 -1.84 12.49 23.79
N LEU A 229 -1.08 11.41 23.60
CA LEU A 229 -1.63 10.09 23.25
C LEU A 229 -2.56 9.53 24.34
N SER A 230 -2.28 9.86 25.60
CA SER A 230 -3.03 9.42 26.79
C SER A 230 -4.21 10.35 27.15
N ARG A 231 -4.45 11.41 26.38
CA ARG A 231 -5.51 12.39 26.65
C ARG A 231 -6.77 12.07 25.82
N PRO A 232 -7.97 12.33 26.36
CA PRO A 232 -9.22 12.15 25.63
C PRO A 232 -9.36 13.19 24.51
N LEU A 233 -9.95 12.77 23.39
CA LEU A 233 -10.20 13.60 22.22
C LEU A 233 -10.98 14.89 22.56
N GLY A 234 -11.96 14.79 23.46
CA GLY A 234 -12.78 15.93 23.89
C GLY A 234 -11.99 17.05 24.57
N GLU A 235 -10.90 16.72 25.29
CA GLU A 235 -10.03 17.70 25.95
C GLU A 235 -9.06 18.32 24.94
N LEU A 236 -8.50 17.51 24.05
CA LEU A 236 -7.55 17.97 23.02
C LEU A 236 -8.21 18.88 22.00
N LEU A 237 -9.50 18.68 21.74
CA LEU A 237 -10.32 19.39 20.75
C LEU A 237 -11.31 20.35 21.43
N ALA A 238 -11.09 20.67 22.71
CA ALA A 238 -11.89 21.62 23.47
C ALA A 238 -11.92 22.99 22.75
N GLY A 239 -13.12 23.44 22.38
CA GLY A 239 -13.35 24.69 21.65
C GLY A 239 -13.72 24.53 20.17
N LEU A 240 -13.76 23.29 19.65
CA LEU A 240 -14.27 22.99 18.31
C LEU A 240 -15.64 22.29 18.42
N ASP A 241 -16.68 22.88 17.81
CA ASP A 241 -18.02 22.29 17.73
C ASP A 241 -18.06 21.09 16.77
N ALA A 242 -19.13 20.29 16.85
CA ALA A 242 -19.28 19.06 16.06
C ALA A 242 -19.05 19.30 14.55
N GLY A 243 -18.18 18.49 13.93
CA GLY A 243 -17.91 18.52 12.48
C GLY A 243 -16.66 19.27 12.02
N PHE A 244 -15.68 19.54 12.90
CA PHE A 244 -14.39 20.15 12.47
C PHE A 244 -13.55 19.19 11.61
N GLU A 245 -12.74 19.80 10.73
CA GLU A 245 -11.79 19.10 9.87
C GLU A 245 -10.41 19.04 10.53
N LEU A 246 -9.91 17.83 10.75
CA LEU A 246 -8.53 17.54 11.11
C LEU A 246 -7.69 17.38 9.85
N THR A 247 -6.47 17.91 9.87
CA THR A 247 -5.48 17.62 8.84
C THR A 247 -4.68 16.39 9.24
N MET A 248 -4.70 15.37 8.39
CA MET A 248 -3.90 14.16 8.49
C MET A 248 -2.83 14.16 7.42
N ASP A 249 -1.60 13.84 7.82
CA ASP A 249 -0.46 13.61 6.94
C ASP A 249 0.12 12.22 7.22
N ASP A 250 0.62 11.52 6.21
CA ASP A 250 1.21 10.19 6.37
C ASP A 250 2.19 9.93 5.22
N PRO A 251 3.31 9.22 5.43
CA PRO A 251 4.29 8.93 4.38
C PRO A 251 3.73 8.14 3.18
N THR A 252 2.63 7.40 3.39
CA THR A 252 1.92 6.65 2.34
C THR A 252 0.98 7.54 1.52
N LEU A 253 0.67 8.75 2.00
CA LEU A 253 -0.20 9.69 1.32
C LEU A 253 0.63 10.68 0.50
N ALA A 254 0.25 10.87 -0.76
CA ALA A 254 0.91 11.84 -1.63
C ALA A 254 0.60 13.30 -1.24
N THR A 255 -0.50 13.54 -0.53
CA THR A 255 -0.97 14.85 -0.11
C THR A 255 -1.68 14.76 1.24
N GLN A 256 -1.60 15.83 2.03
CA GLN A 256 -2.36 15.98 3.27
C GLN A 256 -3.87 15.81 3.03
N LYS A 257 -4.56 15.16 3.96
CA LYS A 257 -5.99 14.87 3.90
C LYS A 257 -6.73 15.59 4.99
N GLN A 258 -7.99 15.92 4.72
CA GLN A 258 -8.91 16.41 5.73
C GLN A 258 -9.81 15.26 6.21
N ILE A 259 -9.98 15.16 7.53
CA ILE A 259 -10.85 14.19 8.19
C ILE A 259 -11.89 14.98 8.98
N SER A 260 -13.16 14.74 8.75
CA SER A 260 -14.21 15.32 9.59
C SER A 260 -14.54 14.35 10.71
N VAL A 261 -14.46 14.81 11.94
CA VAL A 261 -14.79 14.01 13.12
C VAL A 261 -16.21 14.33 13.57
N THR A 262 -17.07 13.33 13.54
CA THR A 262 -18.42 13.42 14.11
C THR A 262 -18.45 12.73 15.46
N PHE A 263 -18.68 13.50 16.54
CA PHE A 263 -18.87 12.91 17.86
C PHE A 263 -20.24 12.22 17.94
N THR A 264 -20.26 10.99 18.45
CA THR A 264 -21.48 10.18 18.57
C THR A 264 -22.17 10.29 19.94
N ASP A 265 -21.70 11.18 20.80
CA ASP A 265 -22.21 11.40 22.16
C ASP A 265 -23.22 12.55 22.22
#